data_AF-A0A8B6GKT8-F1
#
_entry.id   AF-A0A8B6GKT8-F1
#
_cell.length_a   1.000
_cell.length_b   1.000
_cell.length_c   1.000
_cell.angle_alpha   90.00
_cell.angle_beta   90.00
_cell.angle_gamma   90.00
#
_symmetry.space_group_name_H-M   'P 1'
#
loop_
_entity.id
_entity.type
_entity.pdbx_description
1 polymer ?
#
loop_
_entity_poly.entity_id
_entity_poly.type
_entity_poly.pdbx_seq_one_letter_code
_entity_poly.pdbx_strand_id
1 'polypeptide(L)'
;MTGKRVYTKHVRNGKELPELNRDNHYSPHFQEIRRLQEPVDVLPGDSLITTCDDSTLDRENITLGGFSIKEEMCVNYIHYYPAVDLEVCKSSVDSDALGAFFRFMNKRYKDNTSSTKSVAENYQSIKWSYLASQMLINFYDIAPLSMQCNRSDGTRFPGNWNDKDIPRITLPITTQSGSC
;
A
#
# COMPACT_ATOMS: atom_id res chain seq x y z
N MET A 1 -6.18 15.27 -7.20
CA MET A 1 -5.55 14.48 -6.13
C MET A 1 -6.67 13.77 -5.40
N THR A 2 -6.54 12.47 -5.18
CA THR A 2 -7.66 11.60 -4.76
C THR A 2 -7.63 11.21 -3.30
N GLY A 3 -6.47 11.30 -2.62
CA GLY A 3 -6.32 10.88 -1.23
C GLY A 3 -7.29 11.58 -0.26
N LYS A 4 -7.94 10.80 0.61
CA LYS A 4 -8.93 11.27 1.60
C LYS A 4 -8.62 10.86 3.03
N ARG A 5 -7.96 9.72 3.22
CA ARG A 5 -7.59 9.20 4.55
C ARG A 5 -6.28 8.44 4.46
N VAL A 6 -5.47 8.55 5.51
CA VAL A 6 -4.24 7.78 5.68
C VAL A 6 -4.12 7.32 7.12
N TYR A 7 -3.69 6.08 7.32
CA TYR A 7 -3.39 5.56 8.65
C TYR A 7 -2.32 4.47 8.57
N THR A 8 -1.55 4.33 9.64
CA THR A 8 -0.50 3.31 9.73
C THR A 8 -0.73 2.43 10.95
N LYS A 9 -1.07 1.17 10.69
CA LYS A 9 -1.21 0.14 11.72
C LYS A 9 0.14 -0.43 12.10
N HIS A 10 0.32 -0.72 13.38
CA HIS A 10 1.51 -1.37 13.93
C HIS A 10 1.13 -2.77 14.39
N VAL A 11 1.87 -3.79 13.94
CA VAL A 11 1.57 -5.19 14.22
C VAL A 11 2.81 -5.89 14.76
N ARG A 12 2.65 -6.65 15.85
CA ARG A 12 3.69 -7.47 16.46
C ARG A 12 3.18 -8.90 16.65
N ASN A 13 3.81 -9.87 15.99
CA ASN A 13 3.43 -11.28 16.05
C ASN A 13 1.93 -11.52 15.76
N GLY A 14 1.37 -10.82 14.76
CA GLY A 14 -0.05 -10.90 14.36
C GLY A 14 -1.02 -10.11 15.25
N LYS A 15 -0.56 -9.57 16.40
CA LYS A 15 -1.35 -8.70 17.27
C LYS A 15 -1.22 -7.25 16.84
N GLU A 16 -2.35 -6.59 16.65
CA GLU A 16 -2.40 -5.14 16.41
C GLU A 16 -2.02 -4.39 17.69
N LEU A 17 -1.13 -3.43 17.54
CA LEU A 17 -0.68 -2.46 18.53
C LEU A 17 -1.27 -1.08 18.19
N PRO A 18 -1.28 -0.11 19.13
CA PRO A 18 -1.79 1.23 18.85
C PRO A 18 -1.24 1.78 17.53
N GLU A 19 -2.11 2.38 16.72
CA GLU A 19 -1.73 2.91 15.42
C GLU A 19 -0.64 3.98 15.57
N LEU A 20 0.32 3.98 14.64
CA LEU A 20 1.36 5.01 14.62
C LEU A 20 0.77 6.38 14.29
N ASN A 21 -0.10 6.43 13.30
CA ASN A 21 -0.81 7.65 12.91
C ASN A 21 -2.14 7.33 12.25
N ARG A 22 -3.05 8.31 12.29
CA ARG A 22 -4.31 8.32 11.57
C ARG A 22 -4.72 9.75 11.24
N ASP A 23 -5.09 9.97 10.00
CA ASP A 23 -5.78 11.17 9.54
C ASP A 23 -6.97 10.77 8.68
N ASN A 24 -8.17 10.85 9.26
CA ASN A 24 -9.43 10.53 8.57
C ASN A 24 -9.89 11.65 7.62
N HIS A 25 -9.27 12.83 7.68
CA HIS A 25 -9.61 14.01 6.89
C HIS A 25 -8.37 14.53 6.14
N TYR A 26 -7.52 13.60 5.73
CA TYR A 26 -6.29 13.91 5.02
C TYR A 26 -6.60 14.69 3.75
N SER A 27 -5.82 15.76 3.52
CA SER A 27 -5.88 16.56 2.30
C SER A 27 -4.49 16.63 1.67
N PRO A 28 -4.35 16.27 0.38
CA PRO A 28 -3.09 16.45 -0.35
C PRO A 28 -2.60 17.90 -0.40
N HIS A 29 -3.46 18.90 -0.12
CA HIS A 29 -3.08 20.31 -0.06
C HIS A 29 -2.51 20.73 1.31
N PHE A 30 -2.65 19.89 2.34
CA PHE A 30 -2.21 20.18 3.69
C PHE A 30 -1.40 19.01 4.24
N GLN A 31 -0.10 19.02 3.92
CA GLN A 31 0.86 18.00 4.31
C GLN A 31 1.84 18.61 5.30
N GLU A 32 1.75 18.20 6.56
CA GLU A 32 2.59 18.70 7.65
C GLU A 32 3.26 17.55 8.40
N ILE A 33 4.39 17.83 9.05
CA ILE A 33 5.03 16.89 9.96
C ILE A 33 4.35 17.03 11.32
N ARG A 34 3.71 15.95 11.79
CA ARG A 34 3.08 15.91 13.11
C ARG A 34 3.93 15.10 14.08
N ARG A 35 4.18 15.67 15.27
CA ARG A 35 4.77 14.93 16.38
C ARG A 35 3.70 13.99 16.96
N LEU A 36 4.06 12.73 17.17
CA LEU A 36 3.20 11.79 17.89
C LEU A 36 3.02 12.23 19.35
N GLN A 37 1.82 12.05 19.88
CA GLN A 37 1.52 12.40 21.28
C GLN A 37 2.40 11.60 22.24
N GLU A 38 2.53 10.30 21.98
CA GLU A 38 3.41 9.39 22.71
C GLU A 38 4.44 8.79 21.76
N PRO A 39 5.72 8.63 22.18
CA PRO A 39 6.70 7.86 21.43
C PRO A 39 6.26 6.40 21.27
N VAL A 40 6.56 5.79 20.12
CA VAL A 40 6.22 4.39 19.84
C VAL A 40 7.48 3.60 19.52
N ASP A 41 7.68 2.50 20.24
CA ASP A 41 8.79 1.58 20.02
C ASP A 41 8.45 0.56 18.93
N VAL A 42 9.06 0.75 17.76
CA VAL A 42 9.03 -0.23 16.66
C VAL A 42 10.23 -1.15 16.80
N LEU A 43 9.98 -2.45 16.99
CA LEU A 43 11.03 -3.46 17.21
C LEU A 43 11.26 -4.32 15.96
N PRO A 44 12.46 -4.91 15.80
CA PRO A 44 12.71 -5.87 14.73
C PRO A 44 11.67 -7.01 14.74
N GLY A 45 11.11 -7.31 13.56
CA GLY A 45 10.05 -8.31 13.38
C GLY A 45 8.63 -7.74 13.42
N ASP A 46 8.46 -6.48 13.82
CA ASP A 46 7.19 -5.78 13.68
C ASP A 46 6.86 -5.47 12.22
N SER A 47 5.57 -5.35 11.92
CA SER A 47 5.06 -4.92 10.63
C SER A 47 4.37 -3.57 10.76
N LEU A 48 4.70 -2.65 9.85
CA LEU A 48 4.00 -1.37 9.69
C LEU A 48 3.17 -1.43 8.42
N ILE A 49 1.86 -1.28 8.56
CA ILE A 49 0.91 -1.38 7.44
C ILE A 49 0.32 0.00 7.22
N THR A 50 0.75 0.68 6.16
CA THR A 50 0.23 1.99 5.78
C THR A 50 -0.89 1.80 4.77
N THR A 51 -2.07 2.35 5.07
CA THR A 51 -3.22 2.32 4.17
C THR A 51 -3.65 3.73 3.83
N CYS A 52 -3.88 3.97 2.54
CA CYS A 52 -4.44 5.20 2.02
C CYS A 52 -5.78 4.90 1.35
N ASP A 53 -6.77 5.73 1.64
CA ASP A 53 -8.06 5.66 0.97
C ASP A 53 -8.19 6.83 0.00
N ASP A 54 -8.46 6.49 -1.25
CA ASP A 54 -8.58 7.39 -2.38
C ASP A 54 -10.01 7.48 -2.90
N SER A 55 -10.39 8.66 -3.36
CA SER A 55 -11.65 8.89 -4.07
C SER A 55 -11.38 9.27 -5.52
N THR A 56 -11.70 8.36 -6.44
CA THR A 56 -11.56 8.55 -7.89
C THR A 56 -12.88 8.91 -8.57
N LEU A 57 -13.88 9.42 -7.82
CA LEU A 57 -15.21 9.76 -8.37
C LEU A 57 -15.13 10.81 -9.49
N ASP A 58 -14.14 11.70 -9.41
CA ASP A 58 -13.89 12.76 -10.40
C ASP A 58 -12.90 12.32 -11.50
N ARG A 59 -12.62 11.01 -11.64
CA ARG A 59 -11.68 10.46 -12.63
C ARG A 59 -12.42 9.55 -13.59
N GLU A 60 -12.26 9.80 -14.89
CA GLU A 60 -12.86 8.95 -15.93
C GLU A 60 -12.12 7.61 -16.13
N ASN A 61 -10.81 7.61 -15.89
CA ASN A 61 -9.94 6.45 -16.10
C ASN A 61 -9.27 6.00 -14.80
N ILE A 62 -8.75 4.77 -14.81
CA ILE A 62 -7.95 4.24 -13.70
C ILE A 62 -6.79 5.17 -13.35
N THR A 63 -6.59 5.35 -12.04
CA THR A 63 -5.49 6.13 -11.49
C THR A 63 -4.43 5.15 -10.96
N LEU A 64 -3.17 5.38 -11.35
CA LEU A 64 -2.04 4.49 -11.04
C LEU A 64 -1.06 5.17 -10.09
N GLY A 65 -0.21 4.36 -9.46
CA GLY A 65 0.89 4.86 -8.65
C GLY A 65 2.00 5.48 -9.51
N GLY A 66 2.52 6.64 -9.13
CA GLY A 66 3.59 7.31 -9.86
C GLY A 66 3.89 8.74 -9.39
N PHE A 67 4.63 9.50 -10.20
CA PHE A 67 5.14 10.84 -9.86
C PHE A 67 4.38 12.00 -10.52
N SER A 68 3.49 11.70 -11.46
CA SER A 68 2.69 12.69 -12.18
C SER A 68 1.54 13.21 -11.33
N ILE A 69 1.05 14.42 -11.65
CA ILE A 69 -0.14 15.04 -11.02
C ILE A 69 -1.44 14.23 -11.21
N LYS A 70 -1.47 13.31 -12.18
CA LYS A 70 -2.60 12.41 -12.44
C LYS A 70 -2.44 11.05 -11.75
N GLU A 71 -1.25 10.75 -11.28
CA GLU A 71 -0.91 9.53 -10.54
C GLU A 71 -1.06 9.79 -9.03
N GLU A 72 -0.97 8.74 -8.24
CA GLU A 72 -1.12 8.82 -6.79
C GLU A 72 0.07 8.19 -6.07
N MET A 73 0.21 8.52 -4.78
CA MET A 73 1.23 7.99 -3.89
C MET A 73 0.60 7.68 -2.53
N CYS A 74 1.05 6.60 -1.90
CA CYS A 74 0.75 6.30 -0.50
C CYS A 74 2.06 6.22 0.29
N VAL A 75 2.36 7.26 1.07
CA VAL A 75 3.64 7.43 1.76
C VAL A 75 3.42 7.98 3.16
N ASN A 76 4.17 7.44 4.12
CA ASN A 76 4.28 7.97 5.48
C ASN A 76 5.76 8.21 5.81
N TYR A 77 6.13 9.46 6.09
CA TYR A 77 7.48 9.82 6.53
C TYR A 77 7.58 9.73 8.05
N ILE A 78 8.32 8.75 8.54
CA ILE A 78 8.46 8.48 9.97
C ILE A 78 9.77 9.07 10.47
N HIS A 79 9.68 9.97 11.45
CA HIS A 79 10.83 10.51 12.17
C HIS A 79 11.08 9.64 13.41
N TYR A 80 12.28 9.08 13.53
CA TYR A 80 12.61 8.11 14.58
C TYR A 80 14.04 8.28 15.11
N TYR A 81 14.33 7.63 16.24
CA TYR A 81 15.67 7.45 16.80
C TYR A 81 15.77 6.08 17.50
N PRO A 82 16.97 5.48 17.66
CA PRO A 82 18.24 5.91 17.07
C PRO A 82 18.23 5.78 15.54
N ALA A 83 19.13 6.51 14.87
CA ALA A 83 19.28 6.39 13.43
C ALA A 83 19.68 4.95 13.06
N VAL A 84 19.03 4.39 12.04
CA VAL A 84 19.37 3.08 11.47
C VAL A 84 19.58 3.23 9.97
N ASP A 85 20.25 2.26 9.36
CA ASP A 85 20.57 2.25 7.93
C ASP A 85 19.38 1.77 7.07
N LEU A 86 18.15 2.17 7.43
CA LEU A 86 16.92 1.87 6.70
C LEU A 86 16.22 3.19 6.37
N GLU A 87 16.08 3.48 5.08
CA GLU A 87 15.44 4.70 4.59
C GLU A 87 14.14 4.41 3.85
N VAL A 88 14.12 3.35 3.03
CA VAL A 88 12.92 2.96 2.28
C VAL A 88 12.43 1.61 2.76
N CYS A 89 11.25 1.59 3.36
CA CYS A 89 10.47 0.39 3.63
C CYS A 89 9.13 0.52 2.89
N LYS A 90 9.05 -0.08 1.70
CA LYS A 90 7.87 -0.01 0.82
C LYS A 90 7.53 -1.39 0.29
N SER A 91 6.32 -1.54 -0.23
CA SER A 91 5.90 -2.74 -0.93
C SER A 91 5.09 -2.39 -2.18
N SER A 92 5.05 -3.33 -3.11
CA SER A 92 4.08 -3.38 -4.20
C SER A 92 3.58 -4.81 -4.34
N VAL A 93 2.54 -5.01 -5.14
CA VAL A 93 2.19 -6.36 -5.57
C VAL A 93 3.34 -7.00 -6.34
N ASP A 94 3.52 -8.31 -6.19
CA ASP A 94 4.50 -9.08 -6.94
C ASP A 94 4.21 -9.02 -8.46
N SER A 95 5.27 -8.89 -9.25
CA SER A 95 5.14 -8.70 -10.70
C SER A 95 4.62 -9.94 -11.43
N ASP A 96 4.97 -11.14 -10.97
CA ASP A 96 4.51 -12.39 -11.58
C ASP A 96 3.04 -12.64 -11.24
N ALA A 97 2.65 -12.36 -10.00
CA ALA A 97 1.26 -12.39 -9.55
C ALA A 97 0.40 -11.40 -10.35
N LEU A 98 0.89 -10.16 -10.53
CA LEU A 98 0.20 -9.15 -11.34
C LEU A 98 0.09 -9.54 -12.81
N GLY A 99 1.16 -10.12 -13.37
CA GLY A 99 1.14 -10.68 -14.72
C GLY A 99 0.09 -11.81 -14.86
N ALA A 100 -0.08 -12.64 -13.84
CA ALA A 100 -1.11 -13.68 -13.80
C ALA A 100 -2.53 -13.09 -13.78
N PHE A 101 -2.75 -12.03 -12.99
CA PHE A 101 -4.01 -11.28 -12.98
C PHE A 101 -4.35 -10.73 -14.37
N PHE A 102 -3.40 -10.09 -15.06
CA PHE A 102 -3.65 -9.59 -16.41
C PHE A 102 -3.97 -10.70 -17.41
N ARG A 103 -3.28 -11.84 -17.34
CA ARG A 103 -3.60 -13.01 -18.17
C ARG A 103 -5.00 -13.56 -17.89
N PHE A 104 -5.43 -13.55 -16.63
CA PHE A 104 -6.77 -13.94 -16.23
C PHE A 104 -7.84 -13.02 -16.85
N MET A 105 -7.66 -11.70 -16.74
CA MET A 105 -8.56 -10.71 -17.34
C MET A 105 -8.67 -10.88 -18.86
N ASN A 106 -7.55 -11.08 -19.56
CA ASN A 106 -7.55 -11.37 -21.00
C ASN A 106 -8.34 -12.64 -21.34
N LYS A 107 -8.04 -13.76 -20.68
CA LYS A 107 -8.65 -15.05 -21.04
C LYS A 107 -10.14 -15.09 -20.73
N ARG A 108 -10.53 -14.60 -19.55
CA ARG A 108 -11.89 -14.74 -19.01
C ARG A 108 -12.84 -13.63 -19.43
N TYR A 109 -12.34 -12.40 -19.55
CA TYR A 109 -13.14 -11.19 -19.83
C TYR A 109 -12.84 -10.57 -21.20
N LYS A 110 -11.85 -11.11 -21.94
CA LYS A 110 -11.45 -10.62 -23.27
C LYS A 110 -10.94 -9.18 -23.27
N ASP A 111 -10.46 -8.72 -22.11
CA ASP A 111 -9.74 -7.44 -22.02
C ASP A 111 -8.44 -7.51 -22.82
N ASN A 112 -8.03 -6.38 -23.39
CA ASN A 112 -6.87 -6.29 -24.28
C ASN A 112 -5.55 -6.24 -23.49
N THR A 113 -5.39 -7.02 -22.43
CA THR A 113 -4.14 -7.12 -21.66
C THR A 113 -3.15 -8.07 -22.34
N SER A 114 -1.85 -7.82 -22.17
CA SER A 114 -0.76 -8.60 -22.77
C SER A 114 0.52 -8.50 -21.93
N SER A 115 1.33 -9.55 -21.92
CA SER A 115 2.67 -9.54 -21.32
C SER A 115 3.66 -8.62 -22.03
N THR A 116 3.36 -8.20 -23.26
CA THR A 116 4.19 -7.26 -24.03
C THR A 116 3.87 -5.79 -23.74
N LYS A 117 2.74 -5.51 -23.09
CA LYS A 117 2.33 -4.16 -22.70
C LYS A 117 2.95 -3.80 -21.35
N SER A 118 3.18 -2.51 -21.13
CA SER A 118 3.53 -2.01 -19.80
C SER A 118 2.42 -2.28 -18.79
N VAL A 119 2.76 -2.22 -17.50
CA VAL A 119 1.78 -2.35 -16.42
C VAL A 119 0.66 -1.31 -16.56
N ALA A 120 1.02 -0.06 -16.86
CA ALA A 120 0.05 1.02 -17.04
C ALA A 120 -0.91 0.78 -18.21
N GLU A 121 -0.38 0.39 -19.37
CA GLU A 121 -1.21 0.05 -20.54
C GLU A 121 -2.14 -1.13 -20.27
N ASN A 122 -1.69 -2.12 -19.49
CA ASN A 122 -2.53 -3.25 -19.09
C ASN A 122 -3.71 -2.80 -18.22
N TYR A 123 -3.48 -2.00 -17.17
CA TYR A 123 -4.55 -1.44 -16.36
C TYR A 123 -5.53 -0.58 -17.18
N GLN A 124 -5.02 0.22 -18.12
CA GLN A 124 -5.84 1.04 -19.01
C GLN A 124 -6.64 0.22 -20.03
N SER A 125 -6.17 -0.99 -20.36
CA SER A 125 -6.83 -1.88 -21.33
C SER A 125 -8.01 -2.68 -20.72
N ILE A 126 -8.18 -2.66 -19.40
CA ILE A 126 -9.26 -3.35 -18.69
C ILE A 126 -10.51 -2.46 -18.65
N LYS A 127 -11.68 -3.04 -18.95
CA LYS A 127 -12.96 -2.36 -18.74
C LYS A 127 -13.40 -2.46 -17.27
N TRP A 128 -13.21 -1.38 -16.53
CA TRP A 128 -13.52 -1.31 -15.09
C TRP A 128 -15.01 -1.26 -14.81
N SER A 129 -15.60 -2.45 -14.60
CA SER A 129 -16.92 -2.62 -13.99
C SER A 129 -16.80 -2.84 -12.48
N TYR A 130 -17.92 -2.74 -11.74
CA TYR A 130 -17.95 -3.09 -10.31
C TYR A 130 -17.32 -4.45 -10.03
N LEU A 131 -17.63 -5.47 -10.84
CA LEU A 131 -17.07 -6.80 -10.69
C LEU A 131 -15.55 -6.83 -10.92
N ALA A 132 -15.05 -6.17 -11.96
CA ALA A 132 -13.62 -6.08 -12.24
C ALA A 132 -12.86 -5.38 -11.10
N SER A 133 -13.44 -4.31 -10.54
CA SER A 133 -12.87 -3.61 -9.38
C SER A 133 -12.85 -4.49 -8.13
N GLN A 134 -13.92 -5.24 -7.85
CA GLN A 134 -13.94 -6.20 -6.74
C GLN A 134 -12.91 -7.32 -6.90
N MET A 135 -12.68 -7.79 -8.14
CA MET A 135 -11.63 -8.76 -8.41
C MET A 135 -10.24 -8.20 -8.16
N LEU A 136 -9.99 -6.93 -8.52
CA LEU A 136 -8.72 -6.27 -8.23
C LEU A 136 -8.50 -6.09 -6.72
N ILE A 137 -9.54 -5.71 -5.98
CA ILE A 137 -9.48 -5.60 -4.51
C ILE A 137 -9.11 -6.95 -3.89
N ASN A 138 -9.84 -8.01 -4.23
CA ASN A 138 -9.56 -9.35 -3.72
C ASN A 138 -8.14 -9.80 -4.09
N PHE A 139 -7.70 -9.53 -5.32
CA PHE A 139 -6.33 -9.80 -5.74
C PHE A 139 -5.30 -9.12 -4.84
N TYR A 140 -5.45 -7.84 -4.51
CA TYR A 140 -4.52 -7.15 -3.61
C TYR A 140 -4.58 -7.63 -2.16
N ASP A 141 -5.71 -8.18 -1.71
CA ASP A 141 -5.85 -8.74 -0.36
C ASP A 141 -5.09 -10.06 -0.17
N ILE A 142 -4.76 -10.76 -1.25
CA ILE A 142 -4.16 -12.11 -1.20
C ILE A 142 -2.83 -12.25 -1.95
N ALA A 143 -2.53 -11.35 -2.89
CA ALA A 143 -1.35 -11.48 -3.73
C ALA A 143 -0.07 -11.26 -2.92
N PRO A 144 1.00 -12.02 -3.22
CA PRO A 144 2.28 -11.80 -2.57
C PRO A 144 2.84 -10.42 -2.92
N LEU A 145 3.70 -9.92 -2.03
CA LEU A 145 4.34 -8.62 -2.10
C LEU A 145 5.76 -8.71 -2.65
N SER A 146 6.16 -7.70 -3.40
CA SER A 146 7.55 -7.34 -3.64
C SER A 146 7.95 -6.20 -2.69
N MET A 147 8.89 -6.47 -1.79
CA MET A 147 9.30 -5.58 -0.71
C MET A 147 10.54 -4.76 -1.09
N GLN A 148 10.47 -3.45 -1.02
CA GLN A 148 11.62 -2.56 -1.18
C GLN A 148 12.14 -2.18 0.20
N CYS A 149 13.23 -2.83 0.61
CA CYS A 149 13.97 -2.56 1.83
C CYS A 149 15.33 -1.97 1.45
N ASN A 150 15.41 -0.64 1.37
CA ASN A 150 16.62 0.06 0.93
C ASN A 150 17.28 0.83 2.08
N ARG A 151 18.61 0.80 2.02
CA ARG A 151 19.54 1.48 2.91
C ARG A 151 19.65 2.95 2.57
N SER A 152 20.30 3.71 3.44
CA SER A 152 20.48 5.16 3.25
C SER A 152 21.43 5.52 2.10
N ASP A 153 22.20 4.56 1.60
CA ASP A 153 23.03 4.71 0.39
C ASP A 153 22.26 4.41 -0.91
N GLY A 154 20.96 4.10 -0.81
CA GLY A 154 20.10 3.73 -1.93
C GLY A 154 20.21 2.26 -2.36
N THR A 155 21.11 1.47 -1.77
CA THR A 155 21.23 0.03 -2.05
C THR A 155 20.18 -0.78 -1.32
N ARG A 156 19.78 -1.94 -1.87
CA ARG A 156 18.83 -2.84 -1.21
C ARG A 156 19.56 -3.71 -0.19
N PHE A 157 18.92 -3.99 0.95
CA PHE A 157 19.41 -5.00 1.88
C PHE A 157 19.55 -6.37 1.18
N PRO A 158 20.56 -7.20 1.52
CA PRO A 158 20.73 -8.51 0.91
C PRO A 158 19.56 -9.44 1.28
N GLY A 159 19.10 -10.23 0.31
CA GLY A 159 18.03 -11.21 0.49
C GLY A 159 17.07 -11.27 -0.69
N ASN A 160 16.25 -12.33 -0.73
CA ASN A 160 15.10 -12.36 -1.62
C ASN A 160 13.95 -11.60 -0.96
N TRP A 161 13.45 -10.60 -1.66
CA TRP A 161 12.41 -9.67 -1.21
C TRP A 161 11.16 -9.70 -2.09
N ASN A 162 11.11 -10.60 -3.07
CA ASN A 162 9.90 -10.91 -3.81
C ASN A 162 9.17 -12.07 -3.14
N ASP A 163 7.94 -12.32 -3.58
CA ASP A 163 7.09 -13.40 -3.08
C ASP A 163 6.94 -13.41 -1.54
N LYS A 164 6.67 -12.23 -0.96
CA LYS A 164 6.48 -12.08 0.50
C LYS A 164 5.00 -12.12 0.87
N ASP A 165 4.69 -12.82 1.95
CA ASP A 165 3.34 -12.84 2.51
C ASP A 165 2.91 -11.46 2.98
N ILE A 166 1.61 -11.17 2.82
CA ILE A 166 0.99 -9.97 3.38
C ILE A 166 0.98 -10.10 4.92
N PRO A 167 1.44 -9.08 5.67
CA PRO A 167 1.31 -9.06 7.12
C PRO A 167 -0.16 -9.18 7.56
N ARG A 168 -0.48 -10.19 8.36
CA ARG A 168 -1.85 -10.45 8.82
C ARG A 168 -2.07 -9.95 10.25
N ILE A 169 -3.21 -9.33 10.46
CA ILE A 169 -3.71 -9.00 11.80
C ILE A 169 -4.63 -10.14 12.23
N THR A 170 -4.15 -10.97 13.16
CA THR A 170 -4.92 -12.09 13.74
C THR A 170 -5.66 -11.67 15.00
N LEU A 171 -5.11 -10.69 15.74
CA LEU A 171 -5.70 -10.15 16.96
C LEU A 171 -5.83 -8.63 16.81
N PRO A 172 -6.97 -8.14 16.29
CA PRO A 172 -7.20 -6.71 16.16
C PRO A 172 -7.37 -6.05 17.52
N ILE A 173 -7.05 -4.76 17.62
CA ILE A 173 -7.41 -3.99 18.81
C ILE A 173 -8.92 -3.83 18.80
N THR A 174 -9.58 -4.34 19.84
CA THR A 174 -10.93 -3.91 20.16
C THR A 174 -10.84 -2.43 20.50
N THR A 175 -11.32 -1.58 19.58
CA THR A 175 -11.66 -0.22 19.95
C THR A 175 -12.69 -0.35 21.06
N GLN A 176 -12.30 -0.10 22.32
CA GLN A 176 -13.32 0.25 23.30
C GLN A 176 -14.02 1.44 22.68
N SER A 177 -15.30 1.27 22.37
CA SER A 177 -16.20 2.38 22.06
C SER A 177 -16.13 3.30 23.26
N GLY A 178 -15.24 4.30 23.18
CA GLY A 178 -15.26 5.43 24.08
C GLY A 178 -16.64 6.02 23.93
N SER A 179 -17.46 5.84 24.96
CA SER A 179 -18.65 6.63 25.17
C SER A 179 -18.24 8.10 25.03
N CYS A 180 -18.62 8.75 23.94
CA CYS A 180 -18.80 10.19 23.92
C CYS A 180 -20.13 10.51 24.62
#